data_AF-A0A968Q2T3-F1
#
_entry.id   AF-A0A968Q2T3-F1
#
_cell.length_a   1.000
_cell.length_b   1.000
_cell.length_c   1.000
_cell.angle_alpha   90.00
_cell.angle_beta   90.00
_cell.angle_gamma   90.00
#
_symmetry.space_group_name_H-M   'P 1'
#
loop_
_entity.id
_entity.type
_entity.pdbx_description
1 polymer ?
#
loop_
_entity_poly.entity_id
_entity_poly.type
_entity_poly.pdbx_seq_one_letter_code
_entity_poly.pdbx_strand_id
1 'polypeptide(L)'
;MPDAASMFDKLAQSRQKAKATPVPEQAPEPAQEVPPKKRQRKATGKRSDPNYIQVGAYIPIELNKSVKRLLVDKDQDFSELVSELLAHWVRENNG
;
A
#
# COMPACT_ATOMS: atom_id res chain seq x y z
N MET A 1 -23.00 -17.43 -11.24
CA MET A 1 -21.76 -16.76 -10.81
C MET A 1 -20.77 -16.85 -11.96
N PRO A 2 -20.28 -15.73 -12.53
CA PRO A 2 -19.27 -15.82 -13.59
C PRO A 2 -17.99 -16.48 -13.05
N ASP A 3 -17.40 -17.39 -13.84
CA ASP A 3 -16.18 -18.13 -13.54
C ASP A 3 -14.99 -17.17 -13.37
N ALA A 4 -14.18 -17.36 -12.33
CA ALA A 4 -13.04 -16.50 -12.01
C ALA A 4 -12.07 -16.39 -13.20
N ALA A 5 -11.87 -17.47 -13.96
CA ALA A 5 -11.04 -17.48 -15.16
C ALA A 5 -11.50 -16.43 -16.18
N SER A 6 -12.82 -16.32 -16.40
CA SER A 6 -13.41 -15.36 -17.34
C SER A 6 -13.18 -13.89 -16.95
N MET A 7 -13.01 -13.61 -15.65
CA MET A 7 -12.73 -12.25 -15.17
C MET A 7 -11.29 -11.83 -15.43
N PHE A 8 -10.34 -12.77 -15.27
CA PHE A 8 -8.93 -12.53 -15.55
C PHE A 8 -8.68 -12.28 -17.04
N ASP A 9 -9.32 -13.05 -17.92
CA ASP A 9 -9.24 -12.85 -19.37
C ASP A 9 -9.81 -11.50 -19.78
N LYS A 10 -10.94 -11.10 -19.21
CA LYS A 10 -11.56 -9.79 -19.48
C LYS A 10 -10.64 -8.63 -19.07
N LEU A 11 -9.92 -8.78 -17.96
CA LEU A 11 -8.94 -7.78 -17.51
C LEU A 11 -7.71 -7.74 -18.43
N ALA A 12 -7.21 -8.89 -18.87
CA ALA A 12 -6.09 -8.99 -19.80
C ALA A 12 -6.41 -8.35 -21.17
N GLN A 13 -7.60 -8.64 -21.73
CA GLN A 13 -8.07 -8.07 -22.99
C GLN A 13 -8.25 -6.55 -22.93
N SER A 14 -8.75 -6.02 -21.80
CA SER A 14 -8.89 -4.57 -21.58
C SER A 14 -7.52 -3.85 -21.63
N ARG A 15 -6.47 -4.46 -21.05
CA ARG A 15 -5.11 -3.90 -21.07
C ARG A 15 -4.47 -3.95 -22.45
N GLN A 16 -4.77 -4.97 -23.25
CA GLN A 16 -4.27 -5.06 -24.62
C GLN A 16 -4.93 -4.04 -25.55
N LYS A 17 -6.25 -3.82 -25.41
CA LYS A 17 -6.96 -2.76 -26.16
C LYS A 17 -6.45 -1.35 -25.86
N ALA A 18 -6.01 -1.08 -24.63
CA ALA A 18 -5.43 0.21 -24.27
C ALA A 18 -4.01 0.44 -24.84
N LYS A 19 -3.35 -0.58 -25.38
CA LYS A 19 -1.97 -0.49 -25.90
C LYS A 19 -1.90 -0.29 -27.43
N ALA A 20 -3.02 -0.41 -28.14
CA ALA A 20 -3.08 -0.25 -29.59
C ALA A 20 -3.94 0.97 -29.96
N THR A 21 -3.30 2.13 -30.04
CA THR A 21 -3.82 3.27 -30.80
C THR A 21 -2.79 3.58 -31.88
N PRO A 22 -3.08 3.33 -33.17
CA PRO A 22 -2.29 3.91 -34.24
C PRO A 22 -2.68 5.38 -34.33
N VAL A 23 -1.78 6.27 -33.94
CA VAL A 23 -1.91 7.72 -34.15
C VAL A 23 -1.53 8.00 -35.61
N PRO A 24 -2.43 8.58 -36.44
CA PRO A 24 -2.04 9.14 -37.73
C PRO A 24 -1.24 10.42 -37.50
N GLU A 25 -0.11 10.51 -38.19
CA GLU A 25 0.80 11.64 -38.17
C GLU A 25 0.16 12.92 -38.72
N GLN A 26 -0.01 13.92 -37.87
CA GLN A 26 -0.16 15.34 -38.22
C GLN A 26 0.19 16.19 -36.99
N ALA A 27 1.30 16.94 -37.07
CA ALA A 27 1.70 17.92 -36.06
C ALA A 27 0.77 19.17 -36.14
N PRO A 28 0.34 19.72 -34.98
CA PRO A 28 0.96 20.97 -34.52
C PRO A 28 1.04 21.16 -32.97
N GLU A 29 1.96 22.05 -32.58
CA GLU A 29 2.19 22.76 -31.30
C GLU A 29 2.42 21.98 -29.98
N PRO A 30 3.36 22.46 -29.12
CA PRO A 30 3.69 21.78 -27.87
C PRO A 30 2.57 21.98 -26.84
N ALA A 31 1.64 21.04 -26.81
CA ALA A 31 0.72 20.87 -25.69
C ALA A 31 1.56 20.67 -24.42
N GLN A 32 1.50 21.62 -23.50
CA GLN A 32 2.05 21.43 -22.15
C GLN A 32 1.37 20.21 -21.54
N GLU A 33 2.12 19.12 -21.40
CA GLU A 33 1.67 17.90 -20.75
C GLU A 33 1.36 18.23 -19.28
N VAL A 34 0.09 18.50 -18.97
CA VAL A 34 -0.36 18.59 -17.58
C VAL A 34 -0.19 17.17 -17.02
N PRO A 35 0.72 16.94 -16.04
CA PRO A 35 0.95 15.60 -15.55
C PRO A 35 -0.38 15.07 -15.00
N PRO A 36 -0.74 13.80 -15.26
CA PRO A 36 -2.00 13.25 -14.81
C PRO A 36 -2.10 13.43 -13.29
N LYS A 37 -3.09 14.21 -12.84
CA LYS A 37 -3.33 14.47 -11.41
C LYS A 37 -3.57 13.12 -10.75
N LYS A 38 -2.54 12.58 -10.08
CA LYS A 38 -2.62 11.32 -9.35
C LYS A 38 -3.78 11.47 -8.39
N ARG A 39 -4.82 10.66 -8.59
CA ARG A 39 -6.00 10.63 -7.73
C ARG A 39 -5.54 10.22 -6.34
N GLN A 40 -5.27 11.20 -5.47
CA GLN A 40 -4.86 10.97 -4.09
C GLN A 40 -6.03 10.26 -3.41
N ARG A 41 -5.85 8.97 -3.12
CA ARG A 41 -6.76 8.25 -2.24
C ARG A 41 -6.66 8.91 -0.88
N LYS A 42 -7.81 9.24 -0.28
CA LYS A 42 -7.89 9.68 1.11
C LYS A 42 -7.21 8.61 1.97
N ALA A 43 -6.32 9.03 2.87
CA ALA A 43 -5.78 8.12 3.88
C ALA A 43 -6.94 7.70 4.80
N THR A 44 -6.99 6.42 5.17
CA THR A 44 -8.04 5.85 6.04
C THR A 44 -7.38 5.00 7.13
N GLY A 45 -8.05 4.82 8.26
CA GLY A 45 -7.57 4.01 9.39
C GLY A 45 -6.52 4.73 10.25
N LYS A 46 -5.59 3.96 10.84
CA LYS A 46 -4.52 4.49 11.73
C LYS A 46 -3.69 5.61 11.10
N ARG A 47 -3.61 5.67 9.76
CA ARG A 47 -2.88 6.72 9.02
C ARG A 47 -3.59 8.08 9.00
N SER A 48 -4.90 8.10 9.20
CA SER A 48 -5.71 9.33 9.23
C SER A 48 -6.09 9.76 10.65
N ASP A 49 -5.78 8.95 11.65
CA ASP A 49 -6.11 9.24 13.06
C ASP A 49 -5.07 10.19 13.68
N PRO A 50 -5.47 11.34 14.25
CA PRO A 50 -4.55 12.30 14.85
C PRO A 50 -3.82 11.78 16.09
N ASN A 51 -4.29 10.69 16.71
CA ASN A 51 -3.63 10.08 17.87
C ASN A 51 -2.48 9.14 17.49
N TYR A 52 -2.24 8.91 16.20
CA TYR A 52 -1.20 8.01 15.72
C TYR A 52 -0.16 8.77 14.89
N ILE A 53 1.10 8.45 15.13
CA ILE A 53 2.24 8.92 14.34
C ILE A 53 2.83 7.73 13.59
N GLN A 54 2.98 7.85 12.26
CA GLN A 54 3.61 6.80 11.46
C GLN A 54 5.12 6.82 11.67
N VAL A 55 5.68 5.73 12.22
CA VAL A 55 7.11 5.56 12.45
C VAL A 55 7.64 4.39 11.60
N GLY A 56 8.86 4.52 11.08
CA GLY A 56 9.55 3.47 10.32
C GLY A 56 10.93 3.16 10.93
N ALA A 57 11.28 1.88 10.99
CA ALA A 57 12.57 1.41 11.49
C ALA A 57 13.05 0.19 10.68
N TYR A 58 14.37 0.00 10.63
CA TYR A 58 14.96 -1.19 10.02
C TYR A 58 15.07 -2.31 11.06
N ILE A 59 14.62 -3.50 10.68
CA ILE A 59 14.77 -4.73 11.46
C ILE A 59 15.28 -5.86 10.55
N PRO A 60 15.99 -6.86 11.09
CA PRO A 60 16.40 -8.02 10.31
C PRO A 60 15.22 -8.71 9.62
N ILE A 61 15.43 -9.16 8.38
CA ILE A 61 14.38 -9.78 7.55
C ILE A 61 13.80 -11.01 8.24
N GLU A 62 14.66 -11.88 8.77
CA GLU A 62 14.23 -13.12 9.43
C GLU A 62 13.45 -12.85 10.71
N LEU A 63 13.82 -11.80 11.47
CA LEU A 63 13.06 -11.35 12.63
C LEU A 63 11.64 -10.93 12.23
N ASN A 64 11.51 -10.06 11.21
CA ASN A 64 10.22 -9.61 10.72
C ASN A 64 9.32 -10.77 10.26
N LYS A 65 9.89 -11.76 9.54
CA LYS A 65 9.16 -12.95 9.10
C LYS A 65 8.64 -13.76 10.29
N SER A 66 9.50 -14.02 11.28
CA SER A 66 9.12 -14.78 12.47
C SER A 66 8.04 -14.06 13.28
N VAL A 67 8.17 -12.75 13.49
CA VAL A 67 7.15 -11.94 14.17
C VAL A 67 5.81 -12.02 13.44
N LYS A 68 5.78 -11.85 12.12
CA LYS A 68 4.54 -11.91 11.34
C LYS A 68 3.84 -13.27 11.45
N ARG A 69 4.59 -14.38 11.46
CA ARG A 69 4.00 -15.72 11.66
C ARG A 69 3.33 -15.83 13.02
N LEU A 70 4.00 -15.37 14.09
CA LEU A 70 3.46 -15.41 15.44
C LEU A 70 2.23 -14.51 15.62
N LEU A 71 2.15 -13.40 14.87
CA LEU A 71 1.00 -12.49 14.94
C LEU A 71 -0.26 -13.04 14.26
N VAL A 72 -0.11 -13.90 13.24
CA VAL A 72 -1.27 -14.55 12.58
C VAL A 72 -2.11 -15.34 13.58
N ASP A 73 -1.45 -16.01 14.53
CA ASP A 73 -2.15 -16.82 15.54
C ASP A 73 -2.81 -15.99 16.65
N LYS A 74 -2.40 -14.73 16.81
CA LYS A 74 -2.81 -13.86 17.93
C LYS A 74 -3.89 -12.84 17.59
N ASP A 75 -4.33 -12.78 16.33
CA ASP A 75 -5.23 -11.72 15.81
C ASP A 75 -4.80 -10.30 16.19
N GLN A 76 -3.47 -10.09 16.32
CA GLN A 76 -2.85 -8.84 16.74
C GLN A 76 -2.09 -8.24 15.57
N ASP A 77 -2.13 -6.92 15.41
CA ASP A 77 -1.38 -6.27 14.35
C ASP A 77 0.04 -5.85 14.78
N PHE A 78 0.90 -5.60 13.78
CA PHE A 78 2.29 -5.23 14.04
C PHE A 78 2.42 -3.89 14.80
N SER A 79 1.50 -2.95 14.56
CA SER A 79 1.54 -1.64 15.21
C SER A 79 1.22 -1.73 16.70
N GLU A 80 0.32 -2.63 17.09
CA GLU A 80 -0.02 -2.91 18.49
C GLU A 80 1.17 -3.53 19.21
N LEU A 81 1.80 -4.55 18.62
CA LEU A 81 3.01 -5.17 19.19
C LEU A 81 4.12 -4.13 19.44
N VAL A 82 4.40 -3.28 18.45
CA VAL A 82 5.42 -2.23 18.59
C VAL A 82 5.00 -1.21 19.65
N SER A 83 3.73 -0.83 19.71
CA SER A 83 3.23 0.13 20.70
C SER A 83 3.39 -0.39 22.13
N GLU A 84 3.08 -1.67 22.37
CA GLU A 84 3.25 -2.32 23.67
C GLU A 84 4.72 -2.38 24.09
N LEU A 85 5.62 -2.76 23.18
CA LEU A 85 7.06 -2.83 23.44
C LEU A 85 7.63 -1.44 23.78
N LEU A 86 7.24 -0.40 23.05
CA LEU A 86 7.68 0.97 23.32
C LEU A 86 7.10 1.50 24.64
N ALA A 87 5.83 1.22 24.94
CA ALA A 87 5.21 1.59 26.21
C ALA A 87 5.86 0.88 27.40
N HIS A 88 6.27 -0.39 27.23
CA HIS A 88 7.05 -1.11 28.23
C HIS A 88 8.41 -0.45 28.45
N TRP A 89 9.16 -0.20 27.38
CA TRP A 89 10.47 0.44 27.46
C TRP A 89 10.41 1.82 28.14
N VAL A 90 9.40 2.65 27.83
CA VAL A 90 9.23 3.95 28.50
C VAL A 90 8.99 3.77 30.00
N ARG A 91 8.15 2.79 30.41
CA ARG A 91 7.89 2.54 31.83
C ARG A 91 9.14 2.12 32.59
N GLU A 92 10.00 1.31 31.99
CA GLU A 92 11.26 0.86 32.59
C GLU A 92 12.30 1.97 32.74
N ASN A 93 12.28 2.98 31.85
CA ASN A 93 13.27 4.06 31.84
C ASN A 93 12.77 5.36 32.48
N ASN A 94 11.49 5.44 32.83
CA ASN A 94 10.87 6.59 33.51
C ASN A 94 10.44 6.28 34.97
N GLY A 95 10.86 5.13 35.52
CA GLY A 95 10.71 4.76 36.94
C GLY A 95 12.00 4.95 37.71
#